data_AF-A0A800L658-F1
#
_entry.id   AF-A0A800L658-F1
#
_cell.length_a   1.000
_cell.length_b   1.000
_cell.length_c   1.000
_cell.angle_alpha   90.00
_cell.angle_beta   90.00
_cell.angle_gamma   90.00
#
_symmetry.space_group_name_H-M   'P 1'
#
loop_
_entity.id
_entity.type
_entity.pdbx_description
1 polymer ?
#
loop_
_entity_poly.entity_id
_entity_poly.type
_entity_poly.pdbx_seq_one_letter_code
_entity_poly.pdbx_strand_id
1 'polypeptide(L)'
;MKQLSLILFSVFILNTTLVAQPTISSSPTVEERYGDRIELLGVKFTGPLVLCQILIAILMAITFLQSAIDKMLDRKGNLEYFEVHFANSPLKGISKPSLSLLTILELTGGLMLVYGIYYAFAERVTLWIFYGFVWLSLTIIVLFTGQRLAKDYVGAADLVPYFMLIMLGIMSMY
;
A
#
# COMPACT_ATOMS: atom_id res chain seq x y z
N MET A 1 57.87 -14.42 -34.84
CA MET A 1 57.81 -15.01 -33.48
C MET A 1 57.38 -14.03 -32.39
N LYS A 2 57.94 -12.80 -32.30
CA LYS A 2 57.54 -11.81 -31.27
C LYS A 2 56.06 -11.36 -31.31
N GLN A 3 55.50 -11.14 -32.50
CA GLN A 3 54.09 -10.73 -32.69
C GLN A 3 53.08 -11.80 -32.20
N LEU A 4 53.36 -13.09 -32.47
CA LEU A 4 52.49 -14.20 -32.07
C LEU A 4 52.47 -14.39 -30.54
N SER A 5 53.61 -14.20 -29.88
CA SER A 5 53.70 -14.23 -28.41
C SER A 5 52.92 -13.10 -27.75
N LEU A 6 52.86 -11.93 -28.39
CA LEU A 6 52.11 -10.77 -27.87
C LEU A 6 50.60 -11.00 -27.95
N ILE A 7 50.13 -11.63 -29.04
CA ILE A 7 48.72 -11.98 -29.24
C ILE A 7 48.28 -13.09 -28.25
N LEU A 8 49.11 -14.11 -28.05
CA LEU A 8 48.84 -15.15 -27.04
C LEU A 8 48.79 -14.56 -25.62
N PHE A 9 49.67 -13.62 -25.31
CA PHE A 9 49.68 -12.93 -24.01
C PHE A 9 48.44 -12.04 -23.83
N SER A 10 48.01 -11.30 -24.86
CA SER A 10 46.80 -10.48 -24.78
C SER A 10 45.52 -11.30 -24.66
N VAL A 11 45.42 -12.44 -25.36
CA VAL A 11 44.30 -13.38 -25.23
C VAL A 11 44.27 -14.03 -23.83
N PHE A 12 45.43 -14.32 -23.25
CA PHE A 12 45.52 -14.85 -21.88
C PHE A 12 45.06 -13.82 -20.83
N ILE A 13 45.43 -12.54 -20.99
CA ILE A 13 44.96 -11.45 -20.12
C ILE A 13 43.44 -11.21 -20.31
N LEU A 14 42.92 -11.31 -21.53
CA LEU A 14 41.49 -11.16 -21.79
C LEU A 14 40.65 -12.30 -21.18
N ASN A 15 41.16 -13.54 -21.22
CA ASN A 15 40.47 -14.68 -20.62
C ASN A 15 40.48 -14.65 -19.08
N THR A 16 41.53 -14.11 -18.46
CA THR A 16 41.60 -14.00 -16.99
C THR A 16 40.74 -12.87 -16.43
N THR A 17 40.49 -11.81 -17.22
CA THR A 17 39.61 -10.69 -16.83
C THR A 17 38.12 -11.01 -17.00
N LEU A 18 37.75 -11.96 -17.88
CA LEU A 18 36.36 -12.43 -18.04
C LEU A 18 35.91 -13.45 -16.98
N VAL A 19 36.83 -14.05 -16.21
CA VAL A 19 36.50 -15.05 -15.18
C VAL A 19 36.29 -14.43 -13.79
N ALA A 20 36.77 -13.19 -13.56
CA ALA A 20 36.53 -12.48 -12.32
C ALA A 20 35.22 -11.68 -12.37
N GLN A 21 34.07 -12.37 -12.46
CA GLN A 21 32.84 -11.78 -11.94
C GLN A 21 33.05 -11.58 -10.43
N PRO A 22 32.85 -10.38 -9.87
CA PRO A 22 32.77 -10.26 -8.43
C PRO A 22 31.56 -11.10 -8.03
N THR A 23 31.80 -12.23 -7.36
CA THR A 23 30.78 -12.86 -6.54
C THR A 23 30.52 -11.87 -5.42
N ILE A 24 29.63 -10.91 -5.68
CA ILE A 24 28.93 -10.21 -4.61
C ILE A 24 28.17 -11.32 -3.92
N SER A 25 28.78 -11.91 -2.88
CA SER A 25 28.06 -12.67 -1.88
C SER A 25 27.10 -11.67 -1.26
N SER A 26 25.90 -11.52 -1.85
CA SER A 26 24.83 -10.76 -1.24
C SER A 26 24.65 -11.33 0.15
N SER A 27 24.76 -10.46 1.16
CA SER A 27 24.38 -10.88 2.52
C SER A 27 22.94 -11.38 2.44
N PRO A 28 22.63 -12.55 3.01
CA PRO A 28 21.28 -13.07 2.94
C PRO A 28 20.33 -12.04 3.53
N THR A 29 19.17 -11.85 2.90
CA THR A 29 18.18 -10.91 3.40
C THR A 29 17.74 -11.33 4.81
N VAL A 30 17.17 -10.41 5.58
CA VAL A 30 16.64 -10.74 6.91
C VAL A 30 15.63 -11.89 6.82
N GLU A 31 14.88 -11.96 5.73
CA GLU A 31 13.92 -13.03 5.43
C GLU A 31 14.63 -14.38 5.20
N GLU A 32 15.71 -14.42 4.43
CA GLU A 32 16.51 -15.64 4.23
C GLU A 32 17.21 -16.13 5.51
N ARG A 33 17.60 -15.21 6.40
CA ARG A 33 18.33 -15.53 7.64
C ARG A 33 17.42 -15.88 8.81
N TYR A 34 16.21 -15.35 8.82
CA TYR A 34 15.27 -15.47 9.94
C TYR A 34 13.90 -16.04 9.56
N GLY A 35 13.72 -16.56 8.34
CA GLY A 35 12.46 -17.04 7.76
C GLY A 35 11.55 -17.85 8.68
N ASP A 36 10.24 -17.71 8.47
CA ASP A 36 9.10 -18.40 9.10
C ASP A 36 9.11 -18.48 10.65
N ARG A 37 9.91 -17.67 11.35
CA ARG A 37 9.93 -17.66 12.82
C ARG A 37 8.73 -16.96 13.45
N ILE A 38 7.92 -16.29 12.65
CA ILE A 38 6.77 -15.52 13.14
C ILE A 38 5.51 -16.33 12.88
N GLU A 39 4.89 -16.74 13.98
CA GLU A 39 3.64 -17.50 13.99
C GLU A 39 2.58 -16.65 14.70
N LEU A 40 1.44 -16.45 14.04
CA LEU A 40 0.28 -15.79 14.62
C LEU A 40 -0.90 -16.74 14.48
N LEU A 41 -1.57 -17.05 15.60
CA LEU A 41 -2.77 -17.91 15.62
C LEU A 41 -2.55 -19.28 14.92
N GLY A 42 -1.35 -19.86 15.01
CA GLY A 42 -1.04 -21.13 14.34
C GLY A 42 -0.63 -21.01 12.87
N VAL A 43 -0.61 -19.79 12.32
CA VAL A 43 -0.24 -19.52 10.93
C VAL A 43 1.16 -18.93 10.88
N LYS A 44 2.08 -19.66 10.24
CA LYS A 44 3.45 -19.20 9.94
C LYS A 44 3.42 -18.12 8.87
N PHE A 45 4.24 -17.09 8.98
CA PHE A 45 4.39 -16.06 7.94
C PHE A 45 5.82 -15.98 7.44
N THR A 46 5.94 -15.70 6.13
CA THR A 46 7.20 -15.58 5.39
C THR A 46 8.15 -14.53 5.97
N GLY A 47 7.65 -13.53 6.68
CA GLY A 47 8.47 -12.57 7.40
C GLY A 47 7.68 -11.55 8.24
N PRO A 48 8.37 -10.70 9.03
CA PRO A 48 7.74 -9.67 9.85
C PRO A 48 6.99 -8.62 9.02
N LEU A 49 7.42 -8.39 7.77
CA LEU A 49 6.79 -7.43 6.87
C LEU A 49 5.38 -7.87 6.47
N VAL A 50 5.16 -9.17 6.22
CA VAL A 50 3.82 -9.71 5.92
C VAL A 50 2.86 -9.49 7.08
N LEU A 51 3.33 -9.68 8.31
CA LEU A 51 2.52 -9.39 9.49
C LEU A 51 2.16 -7.89 9.56
N CYS A 52 3.11 -6.99 9.31
CA CYS A 52 2.83 -5.55 9.24
C CYS A 52 1.78 -5.21 8.16
N GLN A 53 1.88 -5.81 6.97
CA GLN A 53 0.90 -5.62 5.90
C GLN A 53 -0.52 -5.99 6.36
N ILE A 54 -0.67 -7.16 7.00
CA ILE A 54 -1.96 -7.64 7.50
C ILE A 54 -2.51 -6.73 8.60
N LEU A 55 -1.67 -6.30 9.55
CA LEU A 55 -2.11 -5.42 10.63
C LEU A 55 -2.53 -4.03 10.12
N ILE A 56 -1.78 -3.45 9.18
CA ILE A 56 -2.17 -2.21 8.52
C ILE A 56 -3.46 -2.41 7.73
N ALA A 57 -3.61 -3.55 7.02
CA ALA A 57 -4.83 -3.87 6.29
C ALA A 57 -6.05 -3.96 7.19
N ILE A 58 -5.92 -4.60 8.37
CA ILE A 58 -7.00 -4.67 9.36
C ILE A 58 -7.39 -3.27 9.82
N LEU A 59 -6.40 -2.44 10.18
CA LEU A 59 -6.67 -1.07 10.63
C LEU A 59 -7.39 -0.26 9.54
N MET A 60 -6.89 -0.28 8.31
CA MET A 60 -7.51 0.44 7.18
C MET A 60 -8.90 -0.11 6.85
N ALA A 61 -9.09 -1.44 6.89
CA ALA A 61 -10.39 -2.05 6.65
C ALA A 61 -11.42 -1.56 7.68
N ILE A 62 -11.07 -1.52 8.96
CA ILE A 62 -11.95 -1.00 10.02
C ILE A 62 -12.30 0.47 9.74
N THR A 63 -11.30 1.32 9.53
CA THR A 63 -11.50 2.76 9.29
C THR A 63 -12.44 3.02 8.11
N PHE A 64 -12.14 2.43 6.95
CA PHE A 64 -12.89 2.73 5.72
C PHE A 64 -14.23 2.01 5.64
N LEU A 65 -14.36 0.78 6.15
CA LEU A 65 -15.66 0.11 6.21
C LEU A 65 -16.59 0.78 7.21
N GLN A 66 -16.11 1.16 8.40
CA GLN A 66 -16.93 1.89 9.35
C GLN A 66 -17.41 3.21 8.73
N SER A 67 -16.50 3.97 8.10
CA SER A 67 -16.81 5.20 7.38
C SER A 67 -17.85 5.01 6.27
N ALA A 68 -17.77 3.93 5.51
CA ALA A 68 -18.74 3.63 4.44
C ALA A 68 -20.11 3.19 5.00
N ILE A 69 -20.11 2.31 6.00
CA ILE A 69 -21.34 1.80 6.63
C ILE A 69 -22.10 2.94 7.30
N ASP A 70 -21.41 3.84 8.00
CA ASP A 70 -22.01 5.03 8.60
C ASP A 70 -22.73 5.90 7.56
N LYS A 71 -22.09 6.17 6.41
CA LYS A 71 -22.69 6.92 5.30
C LYS A 71 -23.90 6.23 4.66
N MET A 72 -24.00 4.91 4.78
CA MET A 72 -25.16 4.15 4.29
C MET A 72 -26.31 4.17 5.29
N LEU A 73 -26.01 4.01 6.59
CA LEU A 73 -27.00 3.94 7.65
C LEU A 73 -27.53 5.32 8.05
N ASP A 74 -26.65 6.29 8.32
CA ASP A 74 -26.99 7.69 8.56
C ASP A 74 -26.70 8.55 7.33
N ARG A 75 -27.42 8.25 6.24
CA ARG A 75 -27.25 8.98 4.98
C ARG A 75 -27.66 10.44 5.07
N LYS A 76 -28.68 10.75 5.89
CA LYS A 76 -29.23 12.11 6.00
C LYS A 76 -28.27 13.02 6.79
N GLY A 77 -27.79 12.57 7.95
CA GLY A 77 -26.83 13.34 8.74
C GLY A 77 -25.52 13.59 7.98
N ASN A 78 -25.00 12.57 7.29
CA ASN A 78 -23.82 12.72 6.46
C ASN A 78 -24.02 13.69 5.28
N LEU A 79 -25.21 13.70 4.65
CA LEU A 79 -25.51 14.63 3.57
C LEU A 79 -25.56 16.07 4.08
N GLU A 80 -26.23 16.31 5.21
CA GLU A 80 -26.30 17.63 5.85
C GLU A 80 -24.91 18.15 6.23
N TYR A 81 -24.07 17.28 6.82
CA TYR A 81 -22.67 17.62 7.09
C TYR A 81 -21.92 18.01 5.82
N PHE A 82 -22.06 17.26 4.72
CA PHE A 82 -21.42 17.59 3.44
C PHE A 82 -21.93 18.91 2.86
N GLU A 83 -23.23 19.19 2.96
CA GLU A 83 -23.82 20.44 2.46
C GLU A 83 -23.28 21.67 3.22
N VAL A 84 -23.17 21.57 4.55
CA VAL A 84 -22.59 22.64 5.39
C VAL A 84 -21.09 22.78 5.13
N HIS A 85 -20.34 21.66 5.14
CA HIS A 85 -18.89 21.64 4.99
C HIS A 85 -18.45 22.20 3.62
N PHE A 86 -19.14 21.84 2.54
CA PHE A 86 -18.81 22.29 1.19
C PHE A 86 -19.52 23.59 0.75
N ALA A 87 -20.30 24.25 1.61
CA ALA A 87 -21.15 25.39 1.26
C ALA A 87 -20.41 26.58 0.61
N ASN A 88 -19.13 26.77 0.97
CA ASN A 88 -18.25 27.83 0.47
C ASN A 88 -17.12 27.31 -0.43
N SER A 89 -17.28 26.11 -0.97
CA SER A 89 -16.27 25.44 -1.81
C SER A 89 -16.74 25.29 -3.26
N PRO A 90 -15.83 24.98 -4.20
CA PRO A 90 -16.19 24.59 -5.57
C PRO A 90 -17.08 23.35 -5.66
N LEU A 91 -17.19 22.55 -4.58
CA LEU A 91 -18.04 21.35 -4.50
C LEU A 91 -19.46 21.66 -4.03
N LYS A 92 -19.82 22.94 -3.88
CA LYS A 92 -21.17 23.36 -3.51
C LYS A 92 -22.20 22.81 -4.51
N GLY A 93 -23.27 22.20 -4.01
CA GLY A 93 -24.38 21.68 -4.83
C GLY A 93 -24.13 20.29 -5.42
N ILE A 94 -22.94 19.71 -5.25
CA ILE A 94 -22.64 18.32 -5.64
C ILE A 94 -22.36 17.41 -4.44
N SER A 95 -22.79 17.81 -3.24
CA SER A 95 -22.62 17.03 -2.00
C SER A 95 -23.18 15.61 -2.09
N LYS A 96 -24.38 15.44 -2.68
CA LYS A 96 -25.02 14.13 -2.83
C LYS A 96 -24.23 13.14 -3.70
N PRO A 97 -23.86 13.47 -4.96
CA PRO A 97 -23.04 12.57 -5.77
C PRO A 97 -21.64 12.36 -5.18
N SER A 98 -21.01 13.38 -4.60
CA SER A 98 -19.71 13.26 -3.92
C SER A 98 -19.77 12.25 -2.76
N LEU A 99 -20.81 12.33 -1.91
CA LEU A 99 -21.01 11.40 -0.81
C LEU A 99 -21.24 9.96 -1.31
N SER A 100 -22.00 9.77 -2.40
CA SER A 100 -22.19 8.44 -3.00
C SER A 100 -20.90 7.86 -3.56
N LEU A 101 -20.16 8.66 -4.33
CA LEU A 101 -18.90 8.23 -4.92
C LEU A 101 -17.90 7.84 -3.82
N LEU A 102 -17.77 8.68 -2.80
CA LEU A 102 -16.90 8.40 -1.66
C LEU A 102 -17.30 7.10 -0.95
N THR A 103 -18.59 6.92 -0.66
CA THR A 103 -19.08 5.69 0.00
C THR A 103 -18.70 4.44 -0.80
N ILE A 104 -18.83 4.49 -2.14
CA ILE A 104 -18.46 3.38 -3.03
C ILE A 104 -16.96 3.11 -2.94
N LEU A 105 -16.13 4.15 -3.06
CA LEU A 105 -14.67 4.02 -3.01
C LEU A 105 -14.19 3.42 -1.69
N GLU A 106 -14.71 3.92 -0.56
CA GLU A 106 -14.38 3.43 0.77
C GLU A 106 -14.83 1.97 0.97
N LEU A 107 -16.06 1.65 0.54
CA LEU A 107 -16.61 0.31 0.66
C LEU A 107 -15.83 -0.71 -0.17
N THR A 108 -15.53 -0.39 -1.45
CA THR A 108 -14.80 -1.32 -2.32
C THR A 108 -13.38 -1.53 -1.82
N GLY A 109 -12.67 -0.46 -1.43
CA GLY A 109 -11.33 -0.58 -0.86
C GLY A 109 -11.30 -1.39 0.43
N GLY A 110 -12.25 -1.12 1.33
CA GLY A 110 -12.41 -1.87 2.58
C GLY A 110 -12.70 -3.36 2.35
N LEU A 111 -13.59 -3.70 1.41
CA LEU A 111 -13.89 -5.09 1.07
C LEU A 111 -12.71 -5.81 0.42
N MET A 112 -11.94 -5.12 -0.43
CA MET A 112 -10.69 -5.66 -1.00
C MET A 112 -9.68 -6.00 0.10
N LEU A 113 -9.55 -5.16 1.13
CA LEU A 113 -8.70 -5.45 2.28
C LEU A 113 -9.21 -6.63 3.11
N VAL A 114 -10.51 -6.72 3.39
CA VAL A 114 -11.08 -7.89 4.10
C VAL A 114 -10.80 -9.18 3.34
N TYR A 115 -11.06 -9.18 2.04
CA TYR A 115 -10.76 -10.33 1.19
C TYR A 115 -9.26 -10.63 1.16
N GLY A 116 -8.42 -9.60 1.09
CA GLY A 116 -6.97 -9.76 1.12
C GLY A 116 -6.42 -10.28 2.43
N ILE A 117 -7.01 -9.92 3.57
CA ILE A 117 -6.67 -10.49 4.88
C ILE A 117 -7.00 -11.98 4.87
N TYR A 118 -8.21 -12.36 4.49
CA TYR A 118 -8.60 -13.76 4.35
C TYR A 118 -7.65 -14.53 3.43
N TYR A 119 -7.36 -13.98 2.25
CA TYR A 119 -6.50 -14.59 1.25
C TYR A 119 -5.05 -14.72 1.73
N ALA A 120 -4.54 -13.76 2.51
CA ALA A 120 -3.21 -13.83 3.11
C ALA A 120 -3.09 -14.98 4.12
N PHE A 121 -4.14 -15.28 4.88
CA PHE A 121 -4.15 -16.43 5.80
C PHE A 121 -4.33 -17.76 5.07
N ALA A 122 -5.19 -17.81 4.04
CA ALA A 122 -5.49 -19.04 3.30
C ALA A 122 -4.36 -19.44 2.35
N GLU A 123 -3.88 -18.50 1.53
CA GLU A 123 -2.98 -18.74 0.41
C GLU A 123 -1.56 -18.19 0.64
N ARG A 124 -1.31 -17.51 1.77
CA ARG A 124 0.00 -16.91 2.11
C ARG A 124 0.47 -15.85 1.10
N VAL A 125 -0.48 -15.19 0.45
CA VAL A 125 -0.23 -14.16 -0.58
C VAL A 125 -0.98 -12.87 -0.21
N THR A 126 -0.29 -11.73 -0.24
CA THR A 126 -0.84 -10.41 0.15
C THR A 126 -1.27 -9.54 -1.03
N LEU A 127 -1.42 -10.13 -2.22
CA LEU A 127 -1.76 -9.42 -3.46
C LEU A 127 -3.05 -8.58 -3.37
N TRP A 128 -4.09 -9.11 -2.73
CA TRP A 128 -5.36 -8.38 -2.58
C TRP A 128 -5.26 -7.24 -1.55
N ILE A 129 -4.37 -7.37 -0.55
CA ILE A 129 -4.02 -6.28 0.35
C ILE A 129 -3.34 -5.16 -0.43
N PHE A 130 -2.40 -5.49 -1.33
CA PHE A 130 -1.74 -4.51 -2.19
C PHE A 130 -2.76 -3.71 -3.01
N TYR A 131 -3.68 -4.40 -3.70
CA TYR A 131 -4.71 -3.71 -4.48
C TYR A 131 -5.66 -2.86 -3.63
N GLY A 132 -6.03 -3.34 -2.44
CA GLY A 132 -6.82 -2.55 -1.48
C GLY A 132 -6.09 -1.29 -1.01
N PHE A 133 -4.78 -1.38 -0.73
CA PHE A 133 -3.94 -0.23 -0.38
C PHE A 133 -3.83 0.78 -1.52
N VAL A 134 -3.60 0.33 -2.75
CA VAL A 134 -3.59 1.23 -3.91
C VAL A 134 -4.96 1.91 -4.10
N TRP A 135 -6.05 1.18 -3.92
CA TRP A 135 -7.39 1.75 -4.04
C TRP A 135 -7.69 2.78 -2.94
N LEU A 136 -7.32 2.49 -1.70
CA LEU A 136 -7.56 3.39 -0.57
C LEU A 136 -6.60 4.58 -0.58
N SER A 137 -5.39 4.47 -1.11
CA SER A 137 -4.52 5.65 -1.30
C SER A 137 -5.16 6.64 -2.28
N LEU A 138 -5.74 6.17 -3.38
CA LEU A 138 -6.53 7.01 -4.30
C LEU A 138 -7.76 7.60 -3.60
N THR A 139 -8.44 6.82 -2.77
CA THR A 139 -9.60 7.28 -1.98
C THR A 139 -9.19 8.41 -1.02
N ILE A 140 -8.06 8.29 -0.33
CA ILE A 140 -7.53 9.34 0.54
C ILE A 140 -7.14 10.58 -0.26
N ILE A 141 -6.55 10.44 -1.45
CA ILE A 141 -6.23 11.59 -2.31
C ILE A 141 -7.50 12.36 -2.68
N VAL A 142 -8.60 11.66 -2.99
CA VAL A 142 -9.90 12.29 -3.25
C VAL A 142 -10.43 13.02 -2.01
N LEU A 143 -10.41 12.35 -0.84
CA LEU A 143 -10.80 12.95 0.44
C LEU A 143 -9.99 14.20 0.76
N PHE A 144 -8.66 14.09 0.71
CA PHE A 144 -7.73 15.18 0.96
C PHE A 144 -8.00 16.35 0.02
N THR A 145 -8.21 16.09 -1.27
CA THR A 145 -8.58 17.12 -2.24
C THR A 145 -9.88 17.82 -1.85
N GLY A 146 -10.90 17.07 -1.45
CA GLY A 146 -12.16 17.63 -0.93
C GLY A 146 -11.92 18.59 0.23
N GLN A 147 -11.19 18.14 1.26
CA GLN A 147 -10.85 18.97 2.43
C GLN A 147 -10.12 20.26 2.03
N ARG A 148 -9.16 20.18 1.10
CA ARG A 148 -8.42 21.35 0.60
C ARG A 148 -9.29 22.33 -0.17
N LEU A 149 -10.24 21.84 -0.97
CA LEU A 149 -11.21 22.67 -1.68
C LEU A 149 -12.21 23.34 -0.72
N ALA A 150 -12.55 22.69 0.39
CA ALA A 150 -13.35 23.26 1.48
C ALA A 150 -12.56 24.21 2.39
N LYS A 151 -11.24 24.34 2.19
CA LYS A 151 -10.31 25.05 3.08
C LYS A 151 -10.29 24.49 4.51
N ASP A 152 -10.62 23.22 4.68
CA ASP A 152 -10.42 22.51 5.93
C ASP A 152 -9.00 21.91 5.97
N TYR A 153 -8.06 22.71 6.46
CA TYR A 153 -6.65 22.32 6.57
C TYR A 153 -6.41 21.28 7.66
N VAL A 154 -7.26 21.28 8.70
CA VAL A 154 -7.13 20.35 9.83
C VAL A 154 -7.65 18.98 9.41
N GLY A 155 -8.84 18.92 8.83
CA GLY A 155 -9.38 17.67 8.26
C GLY A 155 -8.49 17.07 7.17
N ALA A 156 -7.83 17.90 6.35
CA ALA A 156 -6.83 17.42 5.40
C ALA A 156 -5.58 16.81 6.09
N ALA A 157 -5.13 17.40 7.19
CA ALA A 157 -3.97 16.89 7.94
C ALA A 157 -4.28 15.55 8.63
N ASP A 158 -5.50 15.36 9.13
CA ASP A 158 -5.95 14.12 9.78
C ASP A 158 -5.93 12.89 8.84
N LEU A 159 -5.92 13.12 7.51
CA LEU A 159 -5.82 12.06 6.52
C LEU A 159 -4.39 11.58 6.26
N VAL A 160 -3.38 12.41 6.58
CA VAL A 160 -1.97 12.11 6.29
C VAL A 160 -1.48 10.85 7.02
N PRO A 161 -1.81 10.59 8.30
CA PRO A 161 -1.43 9.35 8.98
C PRO A 161 -1.94 8.08 8.28
N TYR A 162 -3.20 8.05 7.82
CA TYR A 162 -3.74 6.91 7.08
C TYR A 162 -3.01 6.71 5.76
N PHE A 163 -2.72 7.80 5.04
CA PHE A 163 -1.95 7.73 3.80
C PHE A 163 -0.54 7.19 4.04
N MET A 164 0.16 7.68 5.07
CA MET A 164 1.49 7.21 5.43
C MET A 164 1.50 5.72 5.76
N LEU A 165 0.53 5.23 6.54
CA LEU A 165 0.43 3.80 6.86
C LEU A 165 0.21 2.94 5.61
N ILE A 166 -0.66 3.38 4.70
CA ILE A 166 -0.87 2.69 3.41
C ILE A 166 0.42 2.67 2.60
N MET A 167 1.16 3.78 2.52
CA MET A 167 2.44 3.82 1.80
C MET A 167 3.47 2.88 2.42
N LEU A 168 3.56 2.82 3.75
CA LEU A 168 4.43 1.86 4.44
C LEU A 168 4.02 0.41 4.15
N GLY A 169 2.72 0.13 4.12
CA GLY A 169 2.18 -1.17 3.72
C GLY A 169 2.61 -1.56 2.30
N ILE A 170 2.46 -0.66 1.34
CA ILE A 170 2.90 -0.88 -0.06
C ILE A 170 4.42 -1.07 -0.14
N MET A 171 5.20 -0.23 0.54
CA MET A 171 6.67 -0.32 0.53
C MET A 171 7.17 -1.65 1.09
N SER A 172 6.46 -2.24 2.05
CA SER A 172 6.84 -3.52 2.67
C SER A 172 6.57 -4.75 1.80
N MET A 173 5.96 -4.59 0.62
CA MET A 173 5.62 -5.67 -0.31
C MET A 173 6.70 -5.93 -1.37
N TYR A 174 7.80 -5.19 -1.31
CA TYR A 174 9.01 -5.33 -2.13
C TYR A 174 10.19 -5.74 -1.24
#